data_AF-A0AAE5WYC2-F1
#
_entry.id   AF-A0AAE5WYC2-F1
#
_cell.length_a   1.000
_cell.length_b   1.000
_cell.length_c   1.000
_cell.angle_alpha   90.00
_cell.angle_beta   90.00
_cell.angle_gamma   90.00
#
_symmetry.space_group_name_H-M   'P 1'
#
loop_
_entity.id
_entity.type
_entity.pdbx_description
1 polymer ?
#
loop_
_entity_poly.entity_id
_entity_poly.type
_entity_poly.pdbx_seq_one_letter_code
_entity_poly.pdbx_strand_id
1 'polypeptide(L)'
;MTMTNQDKSNEPVYRQLQLIHERYFRDVADAWADSQSQCRNIQTEFERGIERAYQSQQPEQFRVAQDEYQQKVQSLYSNPTLPQQYAEAYDKYKAALKQLIAESDINDLGFTDVRNLGQSLLSVSTTAMNLVGPVSPSAPAASDPFSPPGGAPGAAA
;
A
#
# COMPACT_ATOMS: atom_id res chain seq x y z
N MET A 1 53.16 -8.07 3.37
CA MET A 1 52.44 -9.31 3.03
C MET A 1 51.00 -9.07 3.42
N THR A 2 50.16 -8.76 2.44
CA THR A 2 48.82 -8.16 2.64
C THR A 2 47.81 -9.27 2.94
N MET A 3 47.23 -9.27 4.15
CA MET A 3 46.10 -10.13 4.48
C MET A 3 44.83 -9.52 3.88
N THR A 4 44.34 -10.11 2.78
CA THR A 4 43.03 -9.79 2.23
C THR A 4 41.98 -10.55 3.03
N ASN A 5 41.27 -9.81 3.88
CA ASN A 5 39.97 -10.18 4.44
C ASN A 5 39.04 -10.60 3.29
N GLN A 6 38.69 -11.88 3.25
CA GLN A 6 37.67 -12.40 2.36
C GLN A 6 36.68 -13.23 3.18
N ASP A 7 36.08 -12.60 4.20
CA ASP A 7 34.79 -13.02 4.74
C ASP A 7 33.73 -12.68 3.69
N LYS A 8 33.69 -13.46 2.61
CA LYS A 8 32.50 -13.55 1.76
C LYS A 8 31.46 -14.25 2.63
N SER A 9 30.44 -13.51 3.05
CA SER A 9 29.31 -13.98 3.83
C SER A 9 28.92 -15.40 3.42
N ASN A 10 29.22 -16.38 4.29
CA ASN A 10 28.97 -17.81 4.09
C ASN A 10 27.48 -18.15 4.31
N GLU A 11 26.59 -17.17 4.15
CA GLU A 11 25.17 -17.36 4.36
C GLU A 11 24.59 -18.05 3.11
N PRO A 12 23.92 -19.22 3.25
CA PRO A 12 23.44 -19.98 2.11
C PRO A 12 22.51 -19.13 1.25
N VAL A 13 22.58 -19.29 -0.08
CA VAL A 13 21.79 -18.52 -1.06
C VAL A 13 20.30 -18.48 -0.69
N TYR A 14 19.77 -19.59 -0.18
CA TYR A 14 18.40 -19.68 0.32
C TYR A 14 18.09 -18.67 1.43
N ARG A 15 19.02 -18.43 2.35
CA ARG A 15 18.81 -17.49 3.45
C ARG A 15 18.91 -16.03 3.00
N GLN A 16 19.79 -15.71 2.06
CA GLN A 16 19.81 -14.39 1.45
C GLN A 16 18.51 -14.10 0.69
N LEU A 17 17.99 -15.09 -0.02
CA LEU A 17 16.68 -14.99 -0.66
C LEU A 17 15.55 -14.77 0.37
N GLN A 18 15.58 -15.49 1.49
CA GLN A 18 14.60 -15.31 2.56
C GLN A 18 14.62 -13.88 3.11
N LEU A 19 15.81 -13.31 3.32
CA LEU A 19 15.95 -11.93 3.78
C LEU A 19 15.40 -10.91 2.77
N ILE A 20 15.65 -11.11 1.47
CA ILE A 20 15.09 -10.26 0.40
C ILE A 20 13.55 -10.33 0.41
N HIS A 21 12.99 -11.52 0.62
CA HIS A 21 11.55 -11.73 0.69
C HIS A 21 10.92 -11.07 1.93
N GLU A 22 11.48 -11.32 3.11
CA GLU A 22 11.03 -10.69 4.37
C GLU A 22 11.10 -9.16 4.28
N ARG A 23 12.13 -8.63 3.60
CA ARG A 23 12.26 -7.20 3.36
C ARG A 23 11.14 -6.65 2.51
N TYR A 24 10.79 -7.32 1.40
CA TYR A 24 9.68 -6.91 0.55
C TYR A 24 8.36 -6.84 1.32
N PHE A 25 8.02 -7.88 2.09
CA PHE A 25 6.76 -7.90 2.84
C PHE A 25 6.74 -6.88 3.98
N ARG A 26 7.89 -6.59 4.58
CA ARG A 26 8.02 -5.51 5.56
C ARG A 26 7.76 -4.15 4.93
N ASP A 27 8.41 -3.84 3.82
CA ASP A 27 8.23 -2.56 3.14
C ASP A 27 6.75 -2.38 2.68
N VAL A 28 6.09 -3.45 2.23
CA VAL A 28 4.65 -3.44 1.92
C VAL A 28 3.78 -3.23 3.16
N ALA A 29 4.10 -3.93 4.26
CA ALA A 29 3.35 -3.79 5.51
C ALA A 29 3.48 -2.38 6.11
N ASP A 30 4.66 -1.78 6.04
CA ASP A 30 4.92 -0.42 6.52
C ASP A 30 4.11 0.60 5.71
N ALA A 31 4.11 0.49 4.38
CA ALA A 31 3.31 1.35 3.50
C ALA A 31 1.81 1.24 3.79
N TRP A 32 1.32 0.02 4.02
CA TRP A 32 -0.07 -0.21 4.40
C TRP A 32 -0.40 0.37 5.78
N ALA A 33 0.48 0.19 6.77
CA ALA A 33 0.31 0.72 8.11
C ALA A 33 0.24 2.26 8.11
N ASP A 34 1.08 2.91 7.31
CA ASP A 34 1.06 4.36 7.10
C ASP A 34 -0.27 4.82 6.50
N SER A 35 -0.77 4.13 5.47
CA SER A 35 -2.08 4.44 4.87
C SER A 35 -3.22 4.30 5.89
N GLN A 36 -3.24 3.22 6.67
CA GLN A 36 -4.23 3.05 7.74
C GLN A 36 -4.14 4.14 8.82
N SER A 37 -2.93 4.58 9.16
CA SER A 37 -2.69 5.67 10.11
C SER A 37 -3.31 6.97 9.60
N GLN A 38 -3.12 7.29 8.32
CA GLN A 38 -3.72 8.46 7.68
C GLN A 38 -5.26 8.41 7.72
N CYS A 39 -5.86 7.27 7.39
CA CYS A 39 -7.32 7.08 7.50
C CYS A 39 -7.81 7.33 8.93
N ARG A 40 -7.15 6.73 9.94
CA ARG A 40 -7.51 6.90 11.35
C ARG A 40 -7.40 8.35 11.81
N ASN A 41 -6.37 9.06 11.37
CA ASN A 41 -6.18 10.47 11.69
C ASN A 41 -7.30 11.33 11.10
N ILE A 42 -7.70 11.10 9.85
CA ILE A 42 -8.81 11.82 9.22
C ILE A 42 -10.12 11.59 9.99
N GLN A 43 -10.41 10.33 10.36
CA GLN A 43 -11.59 10.00 11.15
C GLN A 43 -11.57 10.69 12.53
N THR A 44 -10.43 10.63 13.23
CA THR A 44 -10.27 11.26 14.55
C THR A 44 -10.49 12.77 14.49
N GLU A 45 -9.95 13.43 13.47
CA GLU A 45 -10.14 14.87 13.29
C GLU A 45 -11.60 15.23 12.96
N PHE A 46 -12.29 14.38 12.19
CA PHE A 46 -13.72 14.56 11.93
C PHE A 46 -14.55 14.43 13.22
N GLU A 47 -14.33 13.38 14.02
CA GLU A 47 -15.01 13.18 15.31
C GLU A 47 -14.81 14.39 16.23
N ARG A 48 -13.58 14.92 16.31
CA ARG A 48 -13.26 16.15 17.06
C ARG A 48 -13.96 17.39 16.50
N GLY A 49 -14.09 17.49 15.17
CA GLY A 49 -14.80 18.58 14.51
C GLY A 49 -16.29 18.57 14.86
N ILE A 50 -16.90 17.38 14.83
CA ILE A 50 -18.29 17.16 15.23
C ILE A 50 -18.51 17.49 16.71
N GLU A 51 -17.62 17.06 17.60
CA GLU A 51 -17.71 17.38 19.02
C GLU A 51 -17.63 18.90 19.27
N ARG A 52 -16.72 19.61 18.60
CA ARG A 52 -16.62 21.08 18.69
C ARG A 52 -17.88 21.76 18.19
N ALA A 53 -18.45 21.30 17.07
CA ALA A 53 -19.67 21.85 16.51
C ALA A 53 -20.89 21.61 17.42
N TYR A 54 -20.94 20.44 18.08
CA TYR A 54 -21.96 20.12 19.07
C TYR A 54 -21.86 21.05 20.30
N GLN A 55 -20.65 21.22 20.84
CA GLN A 55 -20.40 22.07 22.00
C GLN A 55 -20.69 23.56 21.72
N SER A 56 -20.37 24.03 20.50
CA SER A 56 -20.60 25.41 20.10
C SER A 56 -22.06 25.70 19.73
N GLN A 57 -22.90 24.67 19.54
CA GLN A 57 -24.27 24.76 19.03
C GLN A 57 -24.38 25.52 17.71
N GLN A 58 -23.31 25.50 16.88
CA GLN A 58 -23.26 26.20 15.61
C GLN A 58 -23.41 25.19 14.46
N PRO A 59 -24.56 25.18 13.74
CA PRO A 59 -24.78 24.27 12.61
C PRO A 59 -23.74 24.43 11.49
N GLU A 60 -23.22 25.64 11.29
CA GLU A 60 -22.19 25.90 10.28
C GLU A 60 -20.89 25.14 10.57
N GLN A 61 -20.53 24.93 11.84
CA GLN A 61 -19.33 24.16 12.19
C GLN A 61 -19.48 22.68 11.87
N PHE A 62 -20.70 22.13 11.93
CA PHE A 62 -20.97 20.77 11.47
C PHE A 62 -20.70 20.64 9.98
N ARG A 63 -21.18 21.59 9.19
CA ARG A 63 -20.97 21.59 7.73
C ARG A 63 -19.48 21.71 7.39
N VAL A 64 -18.76 22.62 8.05
CA VAL A 64 -17.30 22.76 7.87
C VAL A 64 -16.56 21.46 8.18
N ALA A 65 -16.89 20.79 9.29
CA ALA A 65 -16.27 19.51 9.64
C ALA A 65 -16.54 18.42 8.58
N GLN A 66 -17.76 18.39 8.02
CA GLN A 66 -18.13 17.47 6.95
C GLN A 66 -17.38 17.76 5.64
N ASP A 67 -17.30 19.01 5.23
CA ASP A 67 -16.58 19.44 4.02
C ASP A 67 -15.09 19.13 4.14
N GLU A 68 -14.46 19.41 5.29
CA GLU A 68 -13.07 19.08 5.55
C GLU A 68 -12.81 17.57 5.50
N TYR A 69 -13.72 16.76 6.07
CA TYR A 69 -13.61 15.31 6.01
C TYR A 69 -13.69 14.81 4.55
N GLN A 70 -14.68 15.27 3.78
CA GLN A 70 -14.82 14.89 2.37
C GLN A 70 -13.57 15.25 1.55
N GLN A 71 -13.04 16.47 1.73
CA GLN A 71 -11.83 16.90 1.04
C GLN A 71 -10.61 16.05 1.42
N LYS A 72 -10.40 15.77 2.72
CA LYS A 72 -9.27 14.95 3.19
C LYS A 72 -9.35 13.52 2.69
N VAL A 73 -10.54 12.92 2.72
CA VAL A 73 -10.77 11.58 2.18
C VAL A 73 -10.52 11.54 0.67
N GLN A 74 -11.05 12.49 -0.08
CA GLN A 74 -10.83 12.58 -1.52
C GLN A 74 -9.34 12.76 -1.86
N SER A 75 -8.64 13.61 -1.11
CA SER A 75 -7.20 13.81 -1.25
C SER A 75 -6.42 12.52 -0.98
N LEU A 76 -6.79 11.76 0.05
CA LEU A 76 -6.16 10.49 0.38
C LEU A 76 -6.31 9.46 -0.73
N TYR A 77 -7.52 9.28 -1.27
CA TYR A 77 -7.76 8.32 -2.36
C TYR A 77 -7.16 8.74 -3.70
N SER A 78 -7.00 10.05 -3.93
CA SER A 78 -6.35 10.57 -5.13
C SER A 78 -4.82 10.56 -5.01
N ASN A 79 -4.27 10.30 -3.83
CA ASN A 79 -2.84 10.32 -3.59
C ASN A 79 -2.17 9.04 -4.11
N PRO A 80 -1.26 9.12 -5.09
CA PRO A 80 -0.57 7.95 -5.63
C PRO A 80 0.51 7.38 -4.70
N THR A 81 0.72 7.96 -3.50
CA THR A 81 1.79 7.56 -2.57
C THR A 81 1.77 6.07 -2.26
N LEU A 82 0.60 5.49 -1.92
CA LEU A 82 0.52 4.07 -1.56
C LEU A 82 0.84 3.14 -2.76
N PRO A 83 0.22 3.33 -3.95
CA PRO A 83 0.64 2.61 -5.16
C PRO A 83 2.14 2.78 -5.50
N GLN A 84 2.69 3.98 -5.34
CA GLN A 84 4.12 4.25 -5.57
C GLN A 84 5.01 3.48 -4.59
N GLN A 85 4.69 3.50 -3.30
CA GLN A 85 5.42 2.75 -2.28
C GLN A 85 5.43 1.24 -2.56
N TYR A 86 4.31 0.68 -3.02
CA TYR A 86 4.25 -0.73 -3.45
C TYR A 86 5.10 -1.01 -4.69
N ALA A 87 5.08 -0.13 -5.69
CA ALA A 87 5.92 -0.25 -6.87
C ALA A 87 7.41 -0.19 -6.53
N GLU A 88 7.81 0.76 -5.66
CA GLU A 88 9.18 0.89 -5.18
C GLU A 88 9.65 -0.33 -4.39
N ALA A 89 8.81 -0.88 -3.50
CA ALA A 89 9.11 -2.11 -2.77
C ALA A 89 9.34 -3.29 -3.74
N TYR A 90 8.52 -3.39 -4.79
CA TYR A 90 8.67 -4.43 -5.79
C TYR A 90 9.94 -4.25 -6.65
N ASP A 91 10.30 -3.02 -7.00
CA ASP A 91 11.52 -2.77 -7.78
C ASP A 91 12.80 -3.01 -6.96
N LYS A 92 12.79 -2.66 -5.67
CA LYS A 92 13.86 -3.04 -4.72
C LYS A 92 14.01 -4.56 -4.64
N TYR A 93 12.90 -5.29 -4.54
CA TYR A 93 12.89 -6.75 -4.54
C TYR A 93 13.52 -7.32 -5.83
N LYS A 94 13.11 -6.84 -7.02
CA LYS A 94 13.68 -7.29 -8.30
C LYS A 94 15.17 -7.02 -8.39
N ALA A 95 15.62 -5.84 -7.96
CA ALA A 95 17.03 -5.45 -8.01
C ALA A 95 17.87 -6.38 -7.12
N ALA A 96 17.44 -6.59 -5.88
CA ALA A 96 18.12 -7.46 -4.93
C ALA A 96 18.15 -8.92 -5.42
N LEU A 97 17.05 -9.41 -6.00
CA LEU A 97 16.99 -10.76 -6.55
C LEU A 97 17.93 -10.93 -7.76
N LYS A 98 17.97 -9.96 -8.68
CA LYS A 98 18.91 -9.99 -9.81
C LYS A 98 20.36 -10.02 -9.35
N GLN A 99 20.68 -9.25 -8.33
CA GLN A 99 21.99 -9.23 -7.72
C GLN A 99 22.33 -10.60 -7.10
N LEU A 100 21.43 -11.17 -6.31
CA LEU A 100 21.61 -12.49 -5.72
C LEU A 100 21.86 -13.56 -6.80
N ILE A 101 21.07 -13.58 -7.87
CA ILE A 101 21.23 -14.54 -8.98
C ILE A 101 22.58 -14.35 -9.68
N ALA A 102 23.03 -13.10 -9.88
CA ALA A 102 24.32 -12.82 -10.52
C ALA A 102 25.53 -13.20 -9.64
N GLU A 103 25.37 -13.14 -8.31
CA GLU A 103 26.41 -13.45 -7.34
C GLU A 103 26.43 -14.92 -6.89
N SER A 104 25.34 -15.65 -7.11
CA SER A 104 25.19 -17.06 -6.73
C SER A 104 25.70 -18.00 -7.81
N ASP A 105 26.44 -19.04 -7.41
CA ASP A 105 26.66 -20.19 -8.29
C ASP A 105 25.38 -21.04 -8.31
N ILE A 106 24.63 -20.94 -9.41
CA ILE A 106 23.37 -21.67 -9.61
C ILE A 106 23.60 -23.19 -9.58
N ASN A 107 24.84 -23.66 -9.84
CA ASN A 107 25.17 -25.09 -9.80
C ASN A 107 25.24 -25.65 -8.37
N ASP A 108 25.39 -24.79 -7.35
CA ASP A 108 25.40 -25.18 -5.94
C ASP A 108 23.99 -25.14 -5.31
N LEU A 109 22.95 -24.77 -6.08
CA LEU A 109 21.57 -24.77 -5.60
C LEU A 109 21.01 -26.19 -5.56
N GLY A 110 20.66 -26.65 -4.36
CA GLY A 110 19.92 -27.89 -4.19
C GLY A 110 18.49 -27.77 -4.72
N PHE A 111 17.87 -28.92 -5.01
CA PHE A 111 16.46 -28.97 -5.43
C PHE A 111 15.52 -28.24 -4.45
N THR A 112 15.80 -28.32 -3.15
CA THR A 112 15.03 -27.63 -2.10
C THR A 112 15.15 -26.11 -2.22
N ASP A 113 16.33 -25.60 -2.53
CA ASP A 113 16.56 -24.15 -2.67
C ASP A 113 15.82 -23.61 -3.89
N VAL A 114 15.84 -24.34 -5.00
CA VAL A 114 15.09 -24.02 -6.22
C VAL A 114 13.57 -24.04 -5.97
N ARG A 115 13.07 -25.05 -5.25
CA ARG A 115 11.64 -25.11 -4.88
C ARG A 115 11.23 -23.92 -4.03
N ASN A 116 12.02 -23.58 -3.02
CA ASN A 116 11.72 -22.48 -2.13
C ASN A 116 11.79 -21.13 -2.86
N LEU A 117 12.74 -20.99 -3.80
CA LEU A 117 12.82 -19.85 -4.72
C LEU A 117 11.53 -19.71 -5.53
N GLY A 118 11.04 -20.79 -6.14
CA GLY A 118 9.79 -20.80 -6.90
C GLY A 118 8.58 -20.37 -6.06
N GLN A 119 8.44 -20.89 -4.84
CA GLN A 119 7.33 -20.53 -3.95
C GLN A 119 7.40 -19.06 -3.50
N SER A 120 8.60 -18.59 -3.16
CA SER A 120 8.85 -17.19 -2.78
C SER A 120 8.45 -16.23 -3.90
N LEU A 121 8.89 -16.52 -5.13
CA LEU A 121 8.57 -15.72 -6.32
C LEU A 121 7.08 -15.71 -6.64
N LEU A 122 6.41 -16.86 -6.51
CA LEU A 122 4.97 -16.95 -6.71
C LEU A 122 4.21 -16.09 -5.70
N SER A 123 4.61 -16.10 -4.43
CA SER A 123 3.98 -15.28 -3.40
C SER A 123 4.15 -13.78 -3.70
N VAL A 124 5.39 -13.33 -3.96
CA VAL A 124 5.67 -11.91 -4.25
C VAL A 124 4.95 -11.45 -5.53
N SER A 125 4.97 -12.25 -6.59
CA SER A 125 4.28 -11.89 -7.84
C SER A 125 2.76 -11.80 -7.66
N THR A 126 2.15 -12.71 -6.91
CA THR A 126 0.71 -12.67 -6.61
C THR A 126 0.35 -11.45 -5.78
N THR A 127 1.14 -11.13 -4.74
CA THR A 127 0.94 -9.93 -3.93
C THR A 127 1.10 -8.66 -4.77
N ALA A 128 2.15 -8.57 -5.58
CA ALA A 128 2.38 -7.42 -6.44
C ALA A 128 1.25 -7.20 -7.46
N MET A 129 0.72 -8.26 -8.08
CA MET A 129 -0.42 -8.15 -8.99
C MET A 129 -1.69 -7.63 -8.29
N ASN A 130 -1.93 -8.06 -7.06
CA ASN A 130 -3.09 -7.61 -6.28
C ASN A 130 -2.95 -6.17 -5.75
N LEU A 131 -1.73 -5.71 -5.49
CA LEU A 131 -1.46 -4.38 -4.93
C LEU A 131 -1.25 -3.30 -5.99
N VAL A 132 -0.71 -3.67 -7.16
CA VAL A 132 -0.46 -2.72 -8.25
C VAL A 132 -1.72 -2.47 -9.07
N GLY A 133 -2.64 -3.45 -9.16
CA GLY A 133 -3.91 -3.34 -9.87
C GLY A 133 -3.77 -3.03 -11.38
N PRO A 134 -4.74 -3.42 -12.23
CA PRO A 134 -4.85 -2.82 -13.54
C PRO A 134 -5.13 -1.33 -13.36
N VAL A 135 -4.53 -0.48 -14.20
CA VAL A 135 -4.94 0.91 -14.38
C VAL A 135 -6.44 0.91 -14.68
N SER A 136 -7.29 1.11 -13.68
CA SER A 136 -8.74 1.20 -13.89
C SER A 136 -9.03 2.55 -14.54
N PRO A 137 -9.73 2.58 -15.68
CA PRO A 137 -10.28 3.82 -16.20
C PRO A 137 -11.29 4.35 -15.18
N SER A 138 -11.14 5.65 -14.86
CA SER A 138 -12.08 6.52 -14.16
C SER A 138 -13.44 5.89 -13.83
N ALA A 139 -13.68 5.62 -12.54
CA ALA A 139 -15.01 5.28 -12.04
C ALA A 139 -15.99 6.43 -12.37
N PRO A 140 -17.22 6.14 -12.82
CA PRO A 140 -18.25 7.16 -12.95
C PRO A 140 -18.56 7.74 -11.57
N ALA A 141 -18.80 9.06 -11.53
CA ALA A 141 -19.03 9.84 -10.32
C ALA A 141 -20.04 9.14 -9.38
N ALA A 142 -19.65 8.99 -8.12
CA ALA A 142 -20.49 8.43 -7.08
C ALA A 142 -21.83 9.20 -7.01
N SER A 143 -22.92 8.46 -7.06
CA SER A 143 -24.26 8.98 -6.76
C SER A 143 -24.29 9.45 -5.31
N ASP A 144 -24.73 10.68 -5.10
CA ASP A 144 -24.81 11.33 -3.79
C ASP A 144 -25.62 10.48 -2.78
N PRO A 145 -25.00 9.98 -1.69
CA PRO A 145 -25.68 9.11 -0.72
C PRO A 145 -26.75 9.85 0.11
N PHE A 146 -26.92 11.15 -0.09
CA PHE A 146 -27.95 11.97 0.58
C PHE A 146 -29.16 12.30 -0.30
N SER A 147 -29.32 11.68 -1.47
CA SER A 147 -30.56 11.81 -2.23
C SER A 147 -31.73 11.20 -1.45
N PRO A 148 -32.74 11.98 -1.01
CA PRO A 148 -33.88 11.42 -0.29
C PRO A 148 -34.67 10.46 -1.19
N PRO A 149 -35.15 9.32 -0.66
CA PRO A 149 -35.91 8.37 -1.46
C PRO A 149 -37.31 8.93 -1.73
N GLY A 150 -37.57 9.34 -2.97
CA GLY A 150 -38.90 9.65 -3.47
C GLY A 150 -39.11 11.10 -3.88
N GLY A 151 -38.85 11.38 -5.16
CA GLY A 151 -39.33 12.59 -5.83
C GLY A 151 -39.87 12.20 -7.20
N ALA A 152 -41.13 11.77 -7.26
CA ALA A 152 -41.84 11.64 -8.53
C ALA A 152 -41.85 13.00 -9.24
N PRO A 153 -41.59 13.08 -10.56
CA PRO A 153 -41.81 14.33 -11.28
C PRO A 153 -43.32 14.57 -11.37
N GLY A 154 -43.81 15.47 -10.52
CA GLY A 154 -45.11 16.09 -10.69
C GLY A 154 -45.10 16.89 -11.99
N ALA A 155 -45.90 16.43 -12.96
CA ALA A 155 -46.28 17.22 -14.11
C ALA A 155 -47.26 18.33 -13.68
N ALA A 156 -46.86 19.59 -13.85
CA ALA A 156 -47.68 20.78 -14.07
C ALA A 156 -46.71 21.96 -14.23
N ALA A 157 -46.81 22.87 -15.20
CA ALA A 157 -47.93 23.31 -16.02
C ALA A 157 -47.44 23.75 -17.41
#